data_AF-A0A6C1E1R1-F1
#
_entry.id   AF-A0A6C1E1R1-F1
#
_cell.length_a   1.000
_cell.length_b   1.000
_cell.length_c   1.000
_cell.angle_alpha   90.00
_cell.angle_beta   90.00
_cell.angle_gamma   90.00
#
_symmetry.space_group_name_H-M   'P 1'
#
loop_
_entity.id
_entity.type
_entity.pdbx_description
1 polymer ?
#
loop_
_entity_poly.entity_id
_entity_poly.type
_entity_poly.pdbx_seq_one_letter_code
_entity_poly.pdbx_strand_id
1 'polypeptide(L)'
;MLRIDKLACLGCCCFCTVLYICNDEFLKKNPEKVKKFLKALKKSTDYMLNNPVEAWKEYVDFKPQLDTDLSYKQYQRCYAYFSSSLYNVHRDWKKVTGYGKRLNILPPDYVSNYTNEYLSWPEPEEVSDPLEAQRLMALHQEKCRKEHTFKRLALPA
;
A
#
# COMPACT_ATOMS: atom_id res chain seq x y z
N MET A 1 -1.27 19.01 -7.89
CA MET A 1 -0.89 18.17 -6.74
C MET A 1 0.61 18.25 -6.58
N LEU A 2 1.07 18.77 -5.44
CA LEU A 2 2.50 18.90 -5.12
C LEU A 2 3.09 17.49 -4.89
N ARG A 3 4.16 17.14 -5.60
CA ARG A 3 4.86 15.85 -5.45
C ARG A 3 6.00 16.02 -4.46
N ILE A 4 5.72 15.80 -3.17
CA ILE A 4 6.69 15.96 -2.08
C ILE A 4 7.94 15.11 -2.30
N ASP A 5 7.78 13.91 -2.85
CA ASP A 5 8.88 13.03 -3.25
C ASP A 5 9.84 13.69 -4.26
N LYS A 6 9.33 14.50 -5.20
CA LYS A 6 10.16 15.27 -6.13
C LYS A 6 10.86 16.42 -5.43
N LEU A 7 10.18 17.10 -4.51
CA LEU A 7 10.77 18.19 -3.73
C LEU A 7 11.89 17.70 -2.79
N ALA A 8 11.76 16.50 -2.25
CA ALA A 8 12.74 15.88 -1.36
C ALA A 8 13.79 15.02 -2.09
N CYS A 9 13.69 14.90 -3.42
CA CYS A 9 14.55 14.06 -4.28
C CYS A 9 14.58 12.58 -3.87
N LEU A 10 13.42 11.99 -3.55
CA LEU A 10 13.31 10.59 -3.07
C LEU A 10 13.01 9.57 -4.19
N GLY A 11 12.55 10.05 -5.35
CA GLY A 11 12.19 9.23 -6.52
C GLY A 11 10.77 8.67 -6.49
N CYS A 12 10.22 8.36 -5.31
CA CYS A 12 8.84 7.91 -5.13
C CYS A 12 8.26 8.38 -3.79
N CYS A 13 6.93 8.31 -3.64
CA CYS A 13 6.23 8.60 -2.39
C CYS A 13 6.31 7.44 -1.37
N CYS A 14 7.47 6.79 -1.21
CA CYS A 14 7.65 5.62 -0.34
C CYS A 14 7.28 5.89 1.13
N PHE A 15 7.47 7.12 1.61
CA PHE A 15 7.12 7.53 2.97
C PHE A 15 5.60 7.66 3.21
N CYS A 16 4.77 7.61 2.15
CA CYS A 16 3.32 7.71 2.25
C CYS A 16 2.61 6.36 2.36
N THR A 17 3.33 5.24 2.31
CA THR A 17 2.72 3.91 2.36
C THR A 17 1.93 3.74 3.67
N VAL A 18 0.65 3.39 3.55
CA VAL A 18 -0.21 3.07 4.71
C VAL A 18 0.05 1.61 5.10
N LEU A 19 0.36 1.39 6.37
CA LEU A 19 0.84 0.11 6.90
C LEU A 19 -0.13 -0.47 7.92
N TYR A 20 -0.16 -1.80 8.00
CA TYR A 20 -0.68 -2.49 9.18
C TYR A 20 0.43 -2.53 10.25
N ILE A 21 0.12 -2.03 11.45
CA ILE A 21 1.07 -2.00 12.58
C ILE A 21 0.54 -2.82 13.75
N CYS A 22 1.45 -3.33 14.57
CA CYS A 22 1.13 -4.12 15.75
C CYS A 22 2.03 -3.69 16.90
N ASN A 23 1.50 -3.70 18.13
CA ASN A 23 2.32 -3.53 19.32
C ASN A 23 3.23 -4.76 19.51
N ASP A 24 4.51 -4.53 19.81
CA ASP A 24 5.51 -5.60 19.95
C ASP A 24 5.17 -6.64 21.01
N GLU A 25 4.63 -6.23 22.17
CA GLU A 25 4.23 -7.19 23.20
C GLU A 25 3.04 -8.03 22.76
N PHE A 26 2.07 -7.41 22.09
CA PHE A 26 0.93 -8.13 21.55
C PHE A 26 1.39 -9.16 20.51
N LEU A 27 2.30 -8.76 19.61
CA LEU A 27 2.86 -9.65 18.59
C LEU A 27 3.59 -10.84 19.21
N LYS A 28 4.44 -10.61 20.22
CA LYS A 28 5.15 -11.66 20.97
C LYS A 28 4.20 -12.63 21.68
N LYS A 29 3.14 -12.11 22.31
CA LYS A 29 2.15 -12.91 23.04
C LYS A 29 1.13 -13.61 22.13
N ASN A 30 0.89 -13.09 20.93
CA ASN A 30 -0.19 -13.53 20.04
C ASN A 30 0.23 -13.77 18.57
N PRO A 31 1.37 -14.45 18.29
CA PRO A 31 1.90 -14.57 16.92
C PRO A 31 0.91 -15.25 15.97
N GLU A 32 0.26 -16.32 16.41
CA GLU A 32 -0.70 -17.07 15.59
C GLU A 32 -1.98 -16.28 15.31
N LYS A 33 -2.40 -15.41 16.23
CA LYS A 33 -3.54 -14.52 16.00
C LYS A 33 -3.21 -13.50 14.91
N VAL A 34 -2.00 -12.95 14.92
CA VAL A 34 -1.52 -12.00 13.90
C VAL A 34 -1.42 -12.68 12.52
N LYS A 35 -0.88 -13.90 12.44
CA LYS A 35 -0.87 -14.67 11.18
C LYS A 35 -2.27 -14.90 10.63
N LYS A 36 -3.23 -15.30 11.48
CA LYS A 36 -4.63 -15.50 11.08
C LYS A 36 -5.30 -14.20 10.63
N PHE A 37 -5.02 -13.09 11.31
CA PHE A 37 -5.48 -11.76 10.92
C PHE A 37 -4.97 -11.36 9.53
N LEU A 38 -3.67 -11.51 9.27
CA LEU A 38 -3.08 -11.22 7.95
C LEU A 38 -3.62 -12.14 6.85
N LYS A 39 -3.87 -13.42 7.14
CA LYS A 39 -4.55 -14.34 6.20
C LYS A 39 -5.96 -13.87 5.85
N ALA A 40 -6.73 -13.39 6.83
CA ALA A 40 -8.05 -12.85 6.58
C ALA A 40 -7.98 -11.58 5.70
N LEU A 41 -7.03 -10.68 6.00
CA LEU A 41 -6.77 -9.49 5.18
C LEU A 41 -6.36 -9.84 3.75
N LYS A 42 -5.52 -10.86 3.55
CA LYS A 42 -5.15 -11.30 2.21
C LYS A 42 -6.34 -11.81 1.43
N LYS A 43 -7.19 -12.63 2.06
CA LYS A 43 -8.42 -13.14 1.44
C LYS A 43 -9.38 -12.01 1.06
N SER A 44 -9.58 -11.03 1.94
CA SER A 44 -10.45 -9.88 1.63
C SER A 44 -9.85 -8.97 0.57
N THR A 45 -8.53 -8.77 0.59
CA THR A 45 -7.80 -8.02 -0.44
C THR A 45 -7.94 -8.69 -1.80
N ASP A 46 -7.75 -10.01 -1.89
CA ASP A 46 -7.92 -10.77 -3.13
C ASP A 46 -9.35 -10.69 -3.64
N TYR A 47 -10.35 -10.81 -2.75
CA TYR A 47 -11.74 -10.66 -3.14
C TYR A 47 -12.03 -9.26 -3.71
N MET A 48 -11.59 -8.21 -3.02
CA MET A 48 -11.78 -6.82 -3.44
C MET A 48 -11.08 -6.50 -4.76
N LEU A 49 -9.86 -7.01 -4.95
CA LEU A 49 -9.11 -6.84 -6.20
C LEU A 49 -9.69 -7.64 -7.38
N ASN A 50 -10.46 -8.69 -7.12
CA ASN A 50 -11.11 -9.46 -8.18
C ASN A 50 -12.54 -8.96 -8.46
N ASN A 51 -13.22 -8.40 -7.46
CA ASN A 51 -14.62 -7.99 -7.50
C ASN A 51 -14.80 -6.58 -6.89
N PRO A 52 -14.16 -5.54 -7.47
CA PRO A 52 -14.08 -4.23 -6.82
C PRO A 52 -15.42 -3.53 -6.67
N VAL A 53 -16.37 -3.75 -7.59
CA VAL A 53 -17.70 -3.13 -7.55
C VAL A 53 -18.55 -3.78 -6.47
N GLU A 54 -18.53 -5.11 -6.39
CA GLU A 54 -19.24 -5.92 -5.40
C GLU A 54 -18.70 -5.64 -4.00
N ALA A 55 -17.38 -5.68 -3.83
CA ALA A 55 -16.74 -5.37 -2.56
C ALA A 55 -17.03 -3.94 -2.06
N TRP A 56 -17.14 -2.96 -2.98
CA TRP A 56 -17.57 -1.61 -2.61
C TRP A 56 -19.00 -1.57 -2.10
N LYS A 57 -19.94 -2.23 -2.80
CA LYS A 57 -21.34 -2.31 -2.39
C LYS A 57 -21.50 -2.92 -1.00
N GLU A 58 -20.82 -4.03 -0.74
CA GLU A 58 -20.80 -4.65 0.59
C GLU A 58 -20.22 -3.72 1.66
N TYR A 59 -19.18 -2.95 1.31
CA TYR A 59 -18.56 -2.04 2.26
C TYR A 59 -19.47 -0.87 2.62
N VAL A 60 -20.14 -0.25 1.64
CA VAL A 60 -21.03 0.89 1.91
C VAL A 60 -22.37 0.48 2.49
N ASP A 61 -22.82 -0.76 2.30
CA ASP A 61 -23.96 -1.31 3.04
C ASP A 61 -23.68 -1.30 4.56
N PHE A 62 -22.46 -1.68 4.97
CA PHE A 62 -22.02 -1.58 6.37
C PHE A 62 -21.66 -0.14 6.79
N LYS A 63 -21.13 0.68 5.87
CA LYS A 63 -20.71 2.07 6.10
C LYS A 63 -21.42 3.05 5.15
N PRO A 64 -22.73 3.31 5.35
CA PRO A 64 -23.53 4.12 4.42
C PRO A 64 -23.09 5.57 4.35
N GLN A 65 -22.27 6.05 5.30
CA GLN A 65 -21.66 7.38 5.26
C GLN A 65 -20.67 7.54 4.10
N LEU A 66 -20.18 6.42 3.56
CA LEU A 66 -19.30 6.38 2.40
C LEU A 66 -20.08 6.19 1.09
N ASP A 67 -21.40 5.99 1.11
CA ASP A 67 -22.20 5.82 -0.10
C ASP A 67 -22.46 7.17 -0.79
N THR A 68 -21.38 7.74 -1.33
CA THR A 68 -21.42 9.00 -2.08
C THR A 68 -20.60 8.86 -3.36
N ASP A 69 -20.97 9.62 -4.38
CA ASP A 69 -20.21 9.71 -5.63
C ASP A 69 -18.74 10.07 -5.41
N LEU A 70 -18.46 10.91 -4.40
CA LEU A 70 -17.10 11.33 -4.08
C LEU A 70 -16.27 10.16 -3.55
N SER A 71 -16.80 9.44 -2.55
CA SER A 71 -16.14 8.29 -1.94
C SER A 71 -15.91 7.18 -2.97
N TYR A 72 -16.88 6.94 -3.87
CA TYR A 72 -16.71 5.95 -4.93
C TYR A 72 -15.60 6.35 -5.91
N LYS A 73 -15.52 7.62 -6.31
CA LYS A 73 -14.40 8.15 -7.11
C LYS A 73 -13.06 8.06 -6.39
N GLN A 74 -13.03 8.28 -5.08
CA GLN A 74 -11.82 8.09 -4.27
C GLN A 74 -11.39 6.62 -4.28
N TYR A 75 -12.33 5.69 -4.08
CA TYR A 75 -12.08 4.26 -4.12
C TYR A 75 -11.49 3.80 -5.47
N GLN A 76 -12.05 4.26 -6.60
CA GLN A 76 -11.48 4.02 -7.94
C GLN A 76 -10.03 4.52 -8.06
N ARG A 77 -9.72 5.68 -7.47
CA ARG A 77 -8.37 6.26 -7.50
C ARG A 77 -7.40 5.56 -6.54
N CYS A 78 -7.89 4.97 -5.45
CA CYS A 78 -7.12 4.16 -4.52
C CYS A 78 -6.84 2.76 -5.07
N TYR A 79 -7.70 2.25 -5.96
CA TYR A 79 -7.69 0.86 -6.41
C TYR A 79 -6.33 0.38 -6.93
N ALA A 80 -5.60 1.22 -7.68
CA ALA A 80 -4.29 0.89 -8.22
C ALA A 80 -3.18 0.79 -7.16
N TYR A 81 -3.40 1.34 -5.96
CA TYR A 81 -2.41 1.44 -4.89
C TYR A 81 -2.52 0.37 -3.81
N PHE A 82 -3.63 -0.37 -3.73
CA PHE A 82 -3.72 -1.48 -2.78
C PHE A 82 -2.57 -2.47 -2.99
N SER A 83 -1.86 -2.81 -1.91
CA SER A 83 -0.84 -3.86 -1.96
C SER A 83 -1.55 -5.21 -2.09
N SER A 84 -1.32 -5.92 -3.20
CA SER A 84 -1.93 -7.24 -3.41
C SER A 84 -1.26 -8.33 -2.58
N SER A 85 0.00 -8.13 -2.17
CA SER A 85 0.78 -9.09 -1.41
C SER A 85 0.83 -8.78 0.09
N LEU A 86 0.52 -7.55 0.50
CA LEU A 86 0.68 -7.05 1.88
C LEU A 86 2.13 -7.03 2.39
N TYR A 87 3.10 -7.32 1.53
CA TYR A 87 4.52 -7.31 1.89
C TYR A 87 5.05 -5.91 2.13
N ASN A 88 5.95 -5.79 3.11
CA ASN A 88 6.80 -4.61 3.26
C ASN A 88 7.87 -4.60 2.18
N VAL A 89 8.02 -3.49 1.46
CA VAL A 89 9.03 -3.33 0.40
C VAL A 89 10.36 -2.87 1.01
N HIS A 90 11.39 -3.72 0.92
CA HIS A 90 12.65 -3.51 1.64
C HIS A 90 13.39 -2.25 1.17
N ARG A 91 13.46 -2.03 -0.15
CA ARG A 91 14.04 -0.83 -0.73
C ARG A 91 13.39 0.45 -0.19
N ASP A 92 12.08 0.45 -0.07
CA ASP A 92 11.32 1.62 0.36
C ASP A 92 11.58 1.91 1.84
N TRP A 93 11.62 0.89 2.71
CA TRP A 93 12.03 1.04 4.10
C TRP A 93 13.46 1.58 4.24
N LYS A 94 14.42 1.11 3.43
CA LYS A 94 15.79 1.64 3.43
C LYS A 94 15.82 3.14 3.09
N LYS A 95 15.06 3.55 2.06
CA LYS A 95 14.95 4.96 1.66
C LYS A 95 14.30 5.83 2.73
N VAL A 96 13.17 5.39 3.28
CA VAL A 96 12.41 6.17 4.28
C VAL A 96 13.17 6.28 5.59
N THR A 97 13.89 5.24 6.02
CA THR A 97 14.78 5.32 7.18
C THR A 97 15.91 6.32 6.95
N GLY A 98 16.54 6.32 5.76
CA GLY A 98 17.53 7.35 5.41
C GLY A 98 16.93 8.76 5.39
N TYR A 99 15.71 8.91 4.88
CA TYR A 99 15.00 10.18 4.87
C TYR A 99 14.65 10.67 6.28
N GLY A 100 14.17 9.80 7.17
CA GLY A 100 13.88 10.15 8.56
C GLY A 100 15.13 10.57 9.34
N LYS A 101 16.28 9.95 9.06
CA LYS A 101 17.59 10.39 9.60
C LYS A 101 17.95 11.78 9.08
N ARG A 102 17.80 12.05 7.79
CA ARG A 102 18.02 13.39 7.19
C ARG A 102 17.11 14.47 7.82
N LEU A 103 15.89 14.12 8.19
CA LEU A 103 14.94 15.02 8.85
C LEU A 103 15.18 15.16 10.37
N ASN A 104 16.17 14.48 10.93
CA ASN A 104 16.46 14.45 12.37
C ASN A 104 15.30 13.94 13.23
N ILE A 105 14.43 13.08 12.69
CA ILE A 105 13.34 12.42 13.43
C ILE A 105 13.64 10.96 13.77
N LEU A 106 14.71 10.40 13.18
CA LEU A 106 15.24 9.08 13.51
C LEU A 106 16.72 9.22 13.90
N PRO A 107 17.18 8.51 14.94
CA PRO A 107 18.58 8.54 15.33
C PRO A 107 19.48 7.86 14.27
N PRO A 108 20.80 8.14 14.25
CA PRO A 108 21.72 7.60 13.25
C PRO A 108 21.78 6.08 13.19
N ASP A 109 21.59 5.41 14.32
CA ASP A 109 21.61 3.96 14.51
C ASP A 109 20.24 3.30 14.34
N TYR A 110 19.19 4.07 14.01
CA TYR A 110 17.84 3.53 13.83
C TYR A 110 17.80 2.40 12.80
N VAL A 111 17.14 1.31 13.19
CA VAL A 111 16.84 0.13 12.38
C VAL A 111 15.35 0.12 12.08
N SER A 112 14.98 -0.09 10.81
CA SER A 112 13.59 -0.14 10.37
C SER A 112 12.79 -1.20 11.14
N ASN A 113 11.61 -0.81 11.63
CA ASN A 113 10.75 -1.62 12.50
C ASN A 113 9.62 -2.32 11.74
N TYR A 114 9.95 -3.16 10.77
CA TYR A 114 8.99 -3.99 10.04
C TYR A 114 9.40 -5.46 10.03
N THR A 115 8.44 -6.35 9.77
CA THR A 115 8.68 -7.77 9.56
C THR A 115 7.68 -8.33 8.55
N ASN A 116 8.13 -9.27 7.71
CA ASN A 116 7.29 -10.03 6.78
C ASN A 116 7.05 -11.48 7.28
N GLU A 117 7.61 -11.88 8.43
CA GLU A 117 7.61 -13.26 8.94
C GLU A 117 6.21 -13.84 9.24
N TYR A 118 5.21 -12.96 9.36
CA TYR A 118 3.83 -13.32 9.67
C TYR A 118 2.94 -13.45 8.42
N LEU A 119 3.49 -13.15 7.23
CA LEU A 119 2.86 -13.42 5.94
C LEU A 119 3.14 -14.87 5.53
N SER A 120 2.14 -15.56 4.99
CA SER A 120 2.22 -17.02 4.75
C SER A 120 2.02 -17.40 3.28
N TRP A 121 2.38 -16.50 2.37
CA TRP A 121 2.35 -16.69 0.91
C TRP A 121 3.65 -16.11 0.33
N PRO A 122 4.01 -16.40 -0.93
CA PRO A 122 5.30 -15.98 -1.48
C PRO A 122 5.49 -14.46 -1.50
N GLU A 123 6.73 -14.04 -1.23
CA GLU A 123 7.18 -12.66 -1.42
C GLU A 123 7.28 -12.37 -2.92
N PRO A 124 6.65 -11.28 -3.42
CA PRO A 124 6.82 -10.88 -4.81
C PRO A 124 8.24 -10.38 -5.06
N GLU A 125 8.71 -10.50 -6.31
CA GLU A 125 9.95 -9.88 -6.72
C GLU A 125 9.85 -8.35 -6.61
N GLU A 126 10.92 -7.73 -6.10
CA GLU A 126 10.97 -6.27 -6.06
C GLU A 126 11.02 -5.71 -7.49
N VAL A 127 10.27 -4.62 -7.70
CA VAL A 127 10.26 -3.91 -8.97
C VAL A 127 11.67 -3.43 -9.33
N SER A 128 12.16 -3.90 -10.49
CA SER A 128 13.50 -3.62 -11.03
C SER A 128 13.71 -2.14 -11.38
N ASP A 129 12.72 -1.50 -12.00
CA ASP A 129 12.70 -0.05 -12.27
C ASP A 129 11.53 0.66 -11.58
N PRO A 130 11.74 1.15 -10.34
CA PRO A 130 10.70 1.83 -9.58
C PRO A 130 10.34 3.19 -10.16
N LEU A 131 11.25 3.84 -10.89
CA LEU A 131 10.98 5.15 -11.49
C LEU A 131 10.03 5.00 -12.67
N GLU A 132 10.25 3.99 -13.50
CA GLU A 132 9.33 3.67 -14.59
C GLU A 132 7.96 3.22 -14.05
N ALA A 133 7.92 2.37 -13.03
CA ALA A 133 6.67 2.01 -12.37
C ALA A 133 5.91 3.23 -11.83
N GLN A 134 6.61 4.23 -11.27
CA GLN A 134 6.00 5.49 -10.83
C GLN A 134 5.50 6.35 -11.99
N ARG A 135 6.21 6.36 -13.12
CA ARG A 135 5.77 7.05 -14.35
C ARG A 135 4.50 6.42 -14.90
N LEU A 136 4.47 5.09 -15.00
CA LEU A 136 3.31 4.33 -15.45
C LEU A 136 2.11 4.52 -14.51
N MET A 137 2.35 4.53 -13.19
CA MET A 137 1.32 4.83 -12.21
C MET A 137 0.74 6.25 -12.38
N ALA A 138 1.58 7.26 -12.64
CA ALA A 138 1.11 8.62 -12.88
C ALA A 138 0.20 8.71 -14.12
N LEU A 139 0.58 8.04 -15.23
CA LEU A 139 -0.25 7.94 -16.44
C LEU A 139 -1.56 7.22 -16.17
N HIS A 140 -1.50 6.11 -15.41
CA HIS A 140 -2.67 5.35 -15.01
C HIS A 140 -3.66 6.20 -14.21
N GLN A 141 -3.18 6.97 -13.24
CA GLN A 141 -4.05 7.83 -12.42
C GLN A 141 -4.69 8.98 -13.21
N GLU A 142 -4.01 9.54 -14.22
CA GLU A 142 -4.60 10.54 -15.11
C GLU A 142 -5.67 9.93 -16.02
N LYS A 143 -5.50 8.67 -16.43
CA LYS A 143 -6.54 7.91 -17.14
C LYS A 143 -7.75 7.62 -16.26
N CYS A 144 -7.54 7.14 -15.03
CA CYS A 144 -8.60 6.86 -14.07
C CYS A 144 -9.44 8.10 -13.72
N ARG A 145 -8.83 9.30 -13.74
CA ARG A 145 -9.56 10.57 -13.57
C ARG A 145 -10.63 10.79 -14.64
N LYS A 146 -10.43 10.27 -15.86
CA LYS A 146 -11.35 10.45 -17.01
C LYS A 146 -12.31 9.28 -17.17
N GLU A 147 -11.83 8.05 -16.96
CA GLU A 147 -12.56 6.82 -17.31
C GLU A 147 -13.31 6.18 -16.14
N HIS A 148 -12.99 6.53 -14.89
CA HIS A 148 -13.65 5.97 -13.69
C HIS A 148 -13.62 4.42 -13.62
N THR A 149 -12.50 3.80 -14.01
CA THR A 149 -12.36 2.34 -14.08
C THR A 149 -11.59 1.74 -12.90
N PHE A 150 -11.90 0.49 -12.53
CA PHE A 150 -11.06 -0.35 -11.68
C PHE A 150 -10.04 -1.12 -12.52
N LYS A 151 -8.87 -0.53 -12.74
CA LYS A 151 -7.76 -1.18 -13.46
C LYS A 151 -6.53 -1.22 -12.57
N ARG A 152 -5.81 -2.33 -12.60
CA ARG A 152 -4.50 -2.45 -11.95
C ARG A 152 -3.40 -2.09 -12.92
N LEU A 153 -2.28 -1.60 -12.39
CA LEU A 153 -1.10 -1.37 -13.19
C LEU A 153 -0.51 -2.72 -13.61
N ALA A 154 -0.41 -2.96 -14.92
CA ALA A 154 0.44 -4.03 -15.44
C ALA A 154 1.88 -3.52 -15.41
N LEU A 155 2.69 -4.05 -14.49
CA LEU A 155 4.11 -3.79 -14.50
C LEU A 155 4.74 -4.71 -15.57
N PRO A 156 5.61 -4.18 -16.46
CA PRO A 156 6.40 -5.05 -17.32
C PRO A 156 7.22 -5.99 -16.45
N ALA A 157 7.23 -7.27 -16.83
CA ALA A 157 8.06 -8.30 -16.22
C ALA A 157 9.55 -7.96 -16.39
#